data_AF-A0A4D4KKJ2-F1
#
_entry.id   AF-A0A4D4KKJ2-F1
#
_cell.length_a   1.000
_cell.length_b   1.000
_cell.length_c   1.000
_cell.angle_alpha   90.00
_cell.angle_beta   90.00
_cell.angle_gamma   90.00
#
_symmetry.space_group_name_H-M   'P 1'
#
loop_
_entity.id
_entity.type
_entity.pdbx_description
1 polymer ?
#
loop_
_entity_poly.entity_id
_entity_poly.type
_entity_poly.pdbx_seq_one_letter_code
_entity_poly.pdbx_strand_id
1 'polypeptide(L)'
;MELRALDEAAVRAAARRAKEEGFGAVAVGYLFSYKNPAHELRTREILREELGEDFTISLSHEAAKEWREYERTSSAAIEAYTGPVVRRYLSRLEASLEEQGLTVPLHVMQSSGGILSAESAQRRPLQTLLSGPVGGTMGGAELAKALGRPNLICVDMGAPPSTSPWWWTASPSCLPRPRSKACRC
;
A
#
# COMPACT_ATOMS: atom_id res chain seq x y z
N MET A 1 0.03 18.82 23.39
CA MET A 1 0.82 20.06 23.51
C MET A 1 1.76 20.12 22.33
N GLU A 2 1.61 21.16 21.50
CA GLU A 2 2.48 21.42 20.36
C GLU A 2 3.75 22.11 20.85
N LEU A 3 4.93 21.57 20.51
CA LEU A 3 6.22 22.10 20.97
C LEU A 3 6.77 23.17 20.03
N ARG A 4 6.48 23.05 18.73
CA ARG A 4 6.90 23.99 17.69
C ARG A 4 5.81 24.07 16.63
N ALA A 5 5.46 25.29 16.24
CA ALA A 5 4.51 25.53 15.14
C ALA A 5 5.03 24.97 13.82
N LEU A 6 4.10 24.52 12.96
CA LEU A 6 4.43 24.12 11.60
C LEU A 6 5.01 25.33 10.83
N ASP A 7 6.19 25.14 10.24
CA ASP A 7 6.78 26.13 9.34
C ASP A 7 6.17 25.97 7.94
N GLU A 8 5.06 26.67 7.73
CA GLU A 8 4.31 26.66 6.47
C GLU A 8 5.13 27.19 5.28
N ALA A 9 6.07 28.10 5.51
CA ALA A 9 6.93 28.64 4.45
C ALA A 9 7.95 27.59 3.99
N ALA A 10 8.52 26.83 4.94
CA ALA A 10 9.41 25.71 4.63
C ALA A 10 8.70 24.61 3.84
N VAL A 11 7.44 24.29 4.17
CA VAL A 11 6.64 23.32 3.39
C VAL A 11 6.45 23.78 1.94
N ARG A 12 6.07 25.05 1.73
CA ARG A 12 5.92 25.61 0.37
C ARG A 12 7.24 25.62 -0.40
N ALA A 13 8.35 25.92 0.26
CA ALA A 13 9.68 25.84 -0.35
C ALA A 13 10.03 24.41 -0.78
N ALA A 14 9.73 23.41 0.05
CA ALA A 14 9.92 22.00 -0.30
C ALA A 14 9.03 21.57 -1.47
N ALA A 15 7.79 22.06 -1.54
CA ALA A 15 6.88 21.79 -2.66
C ALA A 15 7.44 22.33 -3.98
N ARG A 16 7.87 23.61 -4.00
CA ARG A 16 8.49 24.21 -5.18
C ARG A 16 9.73 23.45 -5.64
N ARG A 17 10.60 23.08 -4.69
CA ARG A 17 11.77 22.24 -4.97
C ARG A 17 11.39 20.90 -5.60
N ALA A 18 10.36 20.23 -5.07
CA ALA A 18 9.91 18.95 -5.61
C ALA A 18 9.40 19.07 -7.05
N LYS A 19 8.73 20.18 -7.38
CA LYS A 19 8.28 20.50 -8.72
C LYS A 19 9.45 20.80 -9.67
N GLU A 20 10.42 21.61 -9.23
CA GLU A 20 11.62 21.98 -10.00
C GLU A 20 12.51 20.77 -10.31
N GLU A 21 12.66 19.86 -9.35
CA GLU A 21 13.42 18.62 -9.51
C GLU A 21 12.65 17.52 -10.26
N GLY A 22 11.37 17.75 -10.59
CA GLY A 22 10.54 16.82 -11.36
C GLY A 22 10.14 15.56 -10.61
N PHE A 23 10.00 15.61 -9.29
CA PHE A 23 9.53 14.48 -8.51
C PHE A 23 8.05 14.17 -8.80
N GLY A 24 7.71 12.88 -8.82
CA GLY A 24 6.34 12.41 -9.04
C GLY A 24 5.53 12.16 -7.77
N ALA A 25 6.17 12.21 -6.60
CA ALA A 25 5.54 11.93 -5.31
C ALA A 25 6.34 12.53 -4.14
N VAL A 26 5.68 12.74 -3.00
CA VAL A 26 6.29 13.17 -1.72
C VAL A 26 5.77 12.31 -0.58
N ALA A 27 6.69 11.86 0.28
CA ALA A 27 6.37 11.25 1.56
C ALA A 27 6.53 12.28 2.68
N VAL A 28 5.57 12.33 3.61
CA VAL A 28 5.53 13.26 4.73
C VAL A 28 5.54 12.48 6.03
N GLY A 29 6.57 12.70 6.86
CA GLY A 29 6.69 12.07 8.17
C GLY A 29 7.11 13.07 9.24
N TYR A 30 6.22 13.37 10.18
CA TYR A 30 6.54 14.15 11.39
C TYR A 30 6.73 13.22 12.59
N LEU A 31 7.51 13.67 13.56
CA LEU A 31 7.60 13.00 14.86
C LEU A 31 6.25 13.06 15.58
N PHE A 32 5.84 11.95 16.19
CA PHE A 32 4.57 11.82 16.93
C PHE A 32 3.28 12.04 16.10
N SER A 33 3.35 12.00 14.77
CA SER A 33 2.17 12.15 13.91
C SER A 33 1.12 11.05 14.10
N TYR A 34 1.53 9.85 14.55
CA TYR A 34 0.62 8.78 14.96
C TYR A 34 -0.32 9.18 16.13
N LYS A 35 0.10 10.13 16.96
CA LYS A 35 -0.67 10.63 18.11
C LYS A 35 -1.43 11.91 17.77
N ASN A 36 -0.79 12.82 17.03
CA ASN A 36 -1.42 14.05 16.55
C ASN A 36 -1.06 14.31 15.08
N PRO A 37 -1.96 13.99 14.13
CA PRO A 37 -1.66 14.12 12.71
C PRO A 37 -1.84 15.54 12.16
N ALA A 38 -2.18 16.53 12.99
CA ALA A 38 -2.55 17.88 12.55
C ALA A 38 -1.52 18.53 11.60
N HIS A 39 -0.21 18.40 11.90
CA HIS A 39 0.84 18.92 11.01
C HIS A 39 0.96 18.14 9.70
N GLU A 40 0.78 16.82 9.71
CA GLU A 40 0.79 16.04 8.46
C GLU A 40 -0.39 16.39 7.56
N LEU A 41 -1.58 16.57 8.14
CA LEU A 41 -2.78 16.99 7.43
C LEU A 41 -2.62 18.39 6.83
N ARG A 42 -2.12 19.34 7.63
CA ARG A 42 -1.86 20.71 7.16
C ARG A 42 -0.79 20.75 6.08
N THR A 43 0.27 19.96 6.22
CA THR A 43 1.30 19.83 5.19
C THR A 43 0.73 19.26 3.88
N ARG A 44 -0.20 18.29 3.94
CA ARG A 44 -0.88 17.79 2.73
C ARG A 44 -1.68 18.88 2.03
N GLU A 45 -2.42 19.69 2.78
CA GLU A 45 -3.20 20.81 2.21
C GLU A 45 -2.28 21.75 1.42
N ILE A 46 -1.17 22.18 2.04
CA ILE A 46 -0.19 23.06 1.41
C ILE A 46 0.45 22.41 0.18
N LEU A 47 0.81 21.13 0.27
CA LEU A 47 1.39 20.40 -0.86
C LEU A 47 0.41 20.30 -2.03
N ARG A 48 -0.90 20.10 -1.77
CA ARG A 48 -1.93 20.09 -2.81
C ARG A 48 -2.15 21.47 -3.44
N GLU A 49 -2.11 22.54 -2.65
CA GLU A 49 -2.16 23.92 -3.16
C GLU A 49 -1.02 24.19 -4.17
N GLU A 50 0.20 23.71 -3.89
CA GLU A 50 1.39 24.01 -4.69
C GLU A 50 1.63 23.02 -5.85
N LEU A 51 1.29 21.74 -5.67
CA LEU A 51 1.61 20.65 -6.60
C LEU A 51 0.39 20.12 -7.37
N GLY A 52 -0.83 20.43 -6.93
CA GLY A 52 -2.09 19.96 -7.50
C GLY A 52 -2.64 18.70 -6.81
N GLU A 53 -3.95 18.49 -6.97
CA GLU A 53 -4.68 17.36 -6.35
C GLU A 53 -4.23 15.98 -6.85
N ASP A 54 -3.70 15.91 -8.07
CA ASP A 54 -3.24 14.68 -8.71
C ASP A 54 -1.85 14.23 -8.26
N PHE A 55 -1.14 15.05 -7.50
CA PHE A 55 0.20 14.74 -7.03
C PHE A 55 0.17 13.69 -5.92
N THR A 56 1.06 12.70 -5.98
CA THR A 56 1.08 11.61 -4.99
C THR A 56 1.69 12.12 -3.68
N ILE A 57 0.89 12.16 -2.61
CA ILE A 57 1.32 12.58 -1.28
C ILE A 57 1.01 11.45 -0.29
N SER A 58 2.04 10.87 0.31
CA SER A 58 1.89 9.79 1.30
C SER A 58 2.15 10.33 2.70
N LEU A 59 1.14 10.24 3.57
CA LEU A 59 1.26 10.65 4.97
C LEU A 59 1.63 9.47 5.85
N SER A 60 2.65 9.64 6.67
CA SER A 60 3.20 8.56 7.48
C SER A 60 2.17 8.00 8.47
N HIS A 61 1.31 8.83 9.07
CA HIS A 61 0.25 8.38 9.99
C HIS A 61 -0.88 7.60 9.30
N GLU A 62 -1.05 7.73 7.99
CA GLU A 62 -2.02 6.99 7.18
C GLU A 62 -1.42 5.68 6.65
N ALA A 63 -0.13 5.71 6.28
CA ALA A 63 0.62 4.55 5.79
C ALA A 63 0.78 3.48 6.88
N ALA A 64 1.21 3.88 8.08
CA ALA A 64 1.33 2.99 9.24
C ALA A 64 1.09 3.75 10.55
N LYS A 65 0.20 3.24 11.41
CA LYS A 65 -0.05 3.82 12.74
C LYS A 65 0.91 3.28 13.80
N GLU A 66 2.20 3.31 13.49
CA GLU A 66 3.25 2.86 14.39
C GLU A 66 3.82 4.01 15.21
N TRP A 67 4.15 3.75 16.48
CA TRP A 67 4.74 4.76 17.36
C TRP A 67 6.17 5.15 16.94
N ARG A 68 6.91 4.18 16.40
CA ARG A 68 8.28 4.36 15.92
C ARG A 68 8.30 5.08 14.58
N GLU A 69 9.21 6.02 14.44
CA GLU A 69 9.35 6.86 13.26
C GLU A 69 9.93 6.12 12.06
N TYR A 70 10.82 5.15 12.26
CA TYR A 70 11.47 4.45 11.15
C TYR A 70 10.48 3.61 10.34
N GLU A 71 9.75 2.71 11.01
CA GLU A 71 8.76 1.83 10.38
C GLU A 71 7.65 2.64 9.69
N ARG A 72 7.27 3.78 10.29
CA ARG A 72 6.23 4.66 9.78
C ARG A 72 6.69 5.45 8.55
N THR A 73 7.83 6.14 8.66
CA THR A 73 8.37 6.96 7.55
C THR A 73 8.85 6.09 6.39
N SER A 74 9.43 4.92 6.64
CA SER A 74 9.82 3.98 5.58
C SER A 74 8.61 3.46 4.79
N SER A 75 7.50 3.13 5.47
CA SER A 75 6.26 2.74 4.81
C SER A 75 5.70 3.85 3.92
N ALA A 76 5.71 5.09 4.42
CA ALA A 76 5.29 6.27 3.64
C ALA A 76 6.18 6.52 2.42
N ALA A 77 7.49 6.32 2.57
CA ALA A 77 8.46 6.45 1.48
C ALA A 77 8.22 5.38 0.40
N ILE A 78 7.97 4.13 0.78
CA ILE A 78 7.63 3.06 -0.17
C ILE A 78 6.30 3.35 -0.87
N GLU A 79 5.30 3.84 -0.13
CA GLU A 79 4.01 4.20 -0.71
C GLU A 79 4.14 5.34 -1.74
N ALA A 80 4.87 6.41 -1.40
CA ALA A 80 5.14 7.51 -2.32
C ALA A 80 5.95 7.05 -3.55
N TYR A 81 6.92 6.17 -3.34
CA TYR A 81 7.74 5.62 -4.43
C TYR A 81 6.92 4.79 -5.42
N THR A 82 5.99 3.97 -4.92
CA THR A 82 5.20 3.05 -5.74
C THR A 82 3.95 3.70 -6.34
N GLY A 83 3.40 4.73 -5.71
CA GLY A 83 2.13 5.34 -6.10
C GLY A 83 2.05 5.81 -7.56
N PRO A 84 3.02 6.57 -8.10
CA PRO A 84 2.96 7.02 -9.48
C PRO A 84 2.92 5.86 -10.49
N VAL A 85 3.65 4.77 -10.19
CA VAL A 85 3.72 3.58 -11.06
C VAL A 85 2.40 2.82 -11.02
N VAL A 86 1.87 2.54 -9.82
CA VAL A 86 0.60 1.83 -9.64
C VAL A 86 -0.56 2.62 -10.24
N ARG A 87 -0.62 3.93 -10.00
CA ARG A 87 -1.66 4.81 -10.56
C ARG A 87 -1.65 4.76 -12.09
N ARG A 88 -0.49 5.00 -12.70
CA ARG A 88 -0.35 4.96 -14.16
C ARG A 88 -0.76 3.62 -14.76
N TYR A 89 -0.40 2.52 -14.10
CA TYR A 89 -0.75 1.18 -14.56
C TYR A 89 -2.26 0.94 -14.50
N LEU A 90 -2.88 1.19 -13.35
CA LEU A 90 -4.32 0.95 -13.16
C LEU A 90 -5.17 1.84 -14.07
N SER A 91 -4.85 3.13 -14.19
CA SER A 91 -5.60 4.02 -15.10
C SER A 91 -5.52 3.59 -16.57
N ARG A 92 -4.34 3.09 -17.01
CA ARG A 92 -4.19 2.56 -18.38
C ARG A 92 -4.97 1.27 -18.58
N LEU A 93 -4.97 0.40 -17.57
CA LEU A 93 -5.70 -0.86 -17.62
C LEU A 93 -7.21 -0.59 -17.67
N GLU A 94 -7.74 0.30 -16.83
CA GLU A 94 -9.14 0.70 -16.85
C GLU A 94 -9.55 1.25 -18.22
N ALA A 95 -8.79 2.21 -18.77
CA ALA A 95 -9.07 2.78 -20.09
C ALA A 95 -9.05 1.72 -21.20
N SER A 96 -8.07 0.80 -21.18
CA SER A 96 -7.97 -0.27 -22.18
C SER A 96 -9.13 -1.28 -22.08
N LEU A 97 -9.65 -1.54 -20.88
CA LEU A 97 -10.80 -2.42 -20.69
C LEU A 97 -12.09 -1.74 -21.19
N GLU A 98 -12.25 -0.46 -20.91
CA GLU A 98 -13.37 0.34 -21.40
C GLU A 98 -13.40 0.43 -22.94
N GLU A 99 -12.25 0.65 -23.58
CA GLU A 99 -12.10 0.64 -25.04
C GLU A 99 -12.53 -0.69 -25.68
N GLN A 100 -12.38 -1.80 -24.95
CA GLN A 100 -12.82 -3.13 -25.37
C GLN A 100 -14.29 -3.43 -25.02
N GLY A 101 -15.00 -2.48 -24.43
CA GLY A 101 -16.41 -2.62 -24.05
C GLY A 101 -16.63 -3.35 -22.71
N LEU A 102 -15.59 -3.57 -21.92
CA LEU A 102 -15.69 -4.15 -20.59
C LEU A 102 -15.94 -3.05 -19.55
N THR A 103 -17.21 -2.85 -19.19
CA THR A 103 -17.65 -1.81 -18.25
C THR A 103 -17.78 -2.29 -16.80
N VAL A 104 -17.18 -3.45 -16.47
CA VAL A 104 -17.23 -4.01 -15.13
C VAL A 104 -16.20 -3.36 -14.21
N PRO A 105 -16.49 -3.19 -12.90
CA PRO A 105 -15.53 -2.60 -11.98
C PRO A 105 -14.24 -3.42 -11.87
N LEU A 106 -13.09 -2.78 -12.08
CA LEU A 106 -11.78 -3.39 -11.91
C LEU A 106 -11.46 -3.57 -10.42
N HIS A 107 -11.20 -4.81 -10.04
CA HIS A 107 -10.76 -5.17 -8.69
C HIS A 107 -9.33 -5.68 -8.68
N VAL A 108 -8.59 -5.32 -7.64
CA VAL A 108 -7.17 -5.65 -7.44
C VAL A 108 -7.03 -6.42 -6.13
N MET A 109 -6.19 -7.46 -6.13
CA MET A 109 -5.89 -8.23 -4.92
C MET A 109 -5.12 -7.37 -3.91
N GLN A 110 -5.49 -7.48 -2.64
CA GLN A 110 -4.82 -6.82 -1.53
C GLN A 110 -3.85 -7.77 -0.83
N SER A 111 -2.75 -7.24 -0.29
CA SER A 111 -1.78 -7.96 0.53
C SER A 111 -2.36 -8.64 1.78
N SER A 112 -3.54 -8.22 2.25
CA SER A 112 -4.24 -8.83 3.39
C SER A 112 -5.16 -10.00 3.01
N GLY A 113 -5.25 -10.37 1.74
CA GLY A 113 -6.11 -11.47 1.25
C GLY A 113 -7.51 -11.07 0.80
N GLY A 114 -7.81 -9.77 0.76
CA GLY A 114 -9.06 -9.23 0.22
C GLY A 114 -8.90 -8.67 -1.20
N ILE A 115 -9.94 -8.00 -1.69
CA ILE A 115 -9.92 -7.26 -2.96
C ILE A 115 -10.23 -5.78 -2.71
N LEU A 116 -9.64 -4.91 -3.53
CA LEU A 116 -9.84 -3.46 -3.53
C LEU A 116 -10.34 -3.02 -4.90
N SER A 117 -11.12 -1.93 -4.97
CA SER A 117 -11.36 -1.28 -6.26
C SER A 117 -10.05 -0.70 -6.81
N ALA A 118 -9.95 -0.56 -8.13
CA ALA A 118 -8.83 0.12 -8.75
C ALA A 118 -8.63 1.55 -8.21
N GLU A 119 -9.71 2.32 -8.02
CA GLU A 119 -9.65 3.64 -7.36
C GLU A 119 -9.01 3.56 -5.96
N SER A 120 -9.42 2.59 -5.13
CA SER A 120 -8.85 2.43 -3.79
C SER A 120 -7.38 2.01 -3.84
N ALA A 121 -7.02 1.14 -4.78
CA ALA A 121 -5.64 0.70 -5.00
C ALA A 121 -4.74 1.85 -5.49
N GLN A 122 -5.26 2.77 -6.31
CA GLN A 122 -4.55 3.99 -6.71
C GLN A 122 -4.31 4.94 -5.52
N ARG A 123 -5.25 5.02 -4.58
CA ARG A 123 -5.12 5.85 -3.37
C ARG A 123 -4.21 5.25 -2.30
N ARG A 124 -4.14 3.92 -2.21
CA ARG A 124 -3.37 3.18 -1.19
C ARG A 124 -2.49 2.09 -1.81
N PRO A 125 -1.51 2.46 -2.64
CA PRO A 125 -0.74 1.53 -3.46
C PRO A 125 0.07 0.55 -2.61
N LEU A 126 0.47 0.92 -1.39
CA LEU A 126 1.17 0.05 -0.45
C LEU A 126 0.38 -1.25 -0.16
N GLN A 127 -0.95 -1.20 -0.18
CA GLN A 127 -1.80 -2.35 0.08
C GLN A 127 -1.79 -3.40 -1.05
N THR A 128 -1.26 -3.05 -2.23
CA THR A 128 -1.16 -3.96 -3.39
C THR A 128 0.18 -4.68 -3.47
N LEU A 129 1.15 -4.30 -2.63
CA LEU A 129 2.46 -4.94 -2.60
C LEU A 129 2.33 -6.42 -2.20
N LEU A 130 3.02 -7.28 -2.94
CA LEU A 130 3.00 -8.74 -2.73
C LEU A 130 1.59 -9.36 -2.81
N SER A 131 0.66 -8.72 -3.51
CA SER A 131 -0.71 -9.22 -3.72
C SER A 131 -0.78 -10.53 -4.51
N GLY A 132 0.14 -10.77 -5.44
CA GLY A 132 0.19 -12.00 -6.24
C GLY A 132 0.31 -13.28 -5.40
N PRO A 133 1.36 -13.44 -4.58
CA PRO A 133 1.51 -14.60 -3.69
C PRO A 133 0.34 -14.77 -2.72
N VAL A 134 -0.27 -13.67 -2.28
CA VAL A 134 -1.46 -13.69 -1.41
C VAL A 134 -2.66 -14.27 -2.16
N GLY A 135 -2.88 -13.89 -3.42
CA GLY A 135 -3.93 -14.49 -4.25
C GLY A 135 -3.78 -16.02 -4.40
N GLY A 136 -2.56 -16.50 -4.64
CA GLY A 136 -2.27 -17.94 -4.66
C GLY A 136 -2.55 -18.62 -3.32
N THR A 137 -2.19 -17.96 -2.22
CA THR A 137 -2.45 -18.45 -0.86
C THR A 137 -3.94 -18.50 -0.54
N MET A 138 -4.72 -17.51 -0.97
CA MET A 138 -6.18 -17.48 -0.79
C MET A 138 -6.86 -18.57 -1.62
N GLY A 139 -6.43 -18.80 -2.86
CA GLY A 139 -6.90 -19.92 -3.68
C GLY A 139 -6.57 -21.27 -3.03
N GLY A 140 -5.37 -21.42 -2.48
CA GLY A 140 -4.96 -22.60 -1.72
C GLY A 140 -5.80 -22.83 -0.47
N ALA A 141 -6.17 -21.77 0.25
CA ALA A 141 -7.05 -21.85 1.41
C ALA A 141 -8.46 -22.35 1.05
N GLU A 142 -9.03 -21.90 -0.07
CA GLU A 142 -10.33 -22.41 -0.55
C GLU A 142 -10.24 -23.87 -1.02
N LEU A 143 -9.15 -24.24 -1.69
CA LEU A 143 -8.88 -25.63 -2.06
C LEU A 143 -8.74 -26.53 -0.82
N ALA A 144 -8.09 -26.04 0.24
CA ALA A 144 -7.95 -26.73 1.52
C ALA A 144 -9.31 -27.14 2.10
N LYS A 145 -10.27 -26.22 2.06
CA LYS A 145 -11.65 -26.45 2.52
C LYS A 145 -12.35 -27.49 1.65
N ALA A 146 -12.27 -27.34 0.33
CA ALA A 146 -12.90 -28.25 -0.62
C ALA A 146 -12.39 -29.70 -0.49
N LEU A 147 -11.11 -29.87 -0.16
CA LEU A 147 -10.47 -31.19 0.02
C LEU A 147 -10.56 -31.73 1.45
N GLY A 148 -11.12 -30.98 2.40
CA GLY A 148 -11.12 -31.36 3.82
C GLY A 148 -9.72 -31.45 4.43
N ARG A 149 -8.74 -30.72 3.88
CA ARG A 149 -7.34 -30.73 4.32
C ARG A 149 -6.98 -29.38 4.96
N PRO A 150 -7.07 -29.23 6.29
CA PRO A 150 -6.94 -27.92 6.94
C PRO A 150 -5.50 -27.36 6.94
N ASN A 151 -4.49 -28.18 6.65
CA ASN A 151 -3.09 -27.80 6.63
C ASN A 151 -2.53 -28.00 5.22
N LEU A 152 -2.23 -26.91 4.53
CA LEU A 152 -1.58 -26.90 3.22
C LEU A 152 -0.44 -25.88 3.22
N ILE A 153 0.61 -26.16 2.46
CA ILE A 153 1.69 -25.23 2.18
C ILE A 153 1.59 -24.87 0.70
N CYS A 154 1.33 -23.60 0.40
CA CYS A 154 1.32 -23.09 -0.96
C CYS A 154 2.75 -22.71 -1.36
N VAL A 155 3.24 -23.29 -2.45
CA VAL A 155 4.55 -22.97 -3.03
C VAL A 155 4.30 -22.45 -4.43
N ASP A 156 4.64 -21.18 -4.65
CA ASP A 156 4.63 -20.56 -5.98
C ASP A 156 6.07 -20.47 -6.49
N MET A 157 6.35 -21.19 -7.58
CA MET A 157 7.65 -21.18 -8.25
C MET A 157 7.52 -20.44 -9.58
N GLY A 158 8.10 -19.24 -9.65
CA GLY A 158 8.27 -18.47 -10.88
C GLY A 158 9.69 -18.56 -11.43
N ALA A 159 9.87 -18.18 -12.70
CA ALA A 159 11.20 -17.93 -13.24
C ALA A 159 11.80 -16.70 -12.54
N PRO A 160 13.06 -16.76 -12.06
CA PRO A 160 13.66 -15.60 -11.44
C PRO A 160 13.88 -14.47 -12.45
N PRO A 161 13.92 -13.20 -12.00
CA PRO A 161 14.60 -12.15 -12.75
C PRO A 161 16.03 -12.60 -13.06
N SER A 162 16.60 -12.20 -14.20
CA SER A 162 17.91 -12.67 -14.70
C SER A 162 19.09 -12.53 -13.73
N THR A 163 18.90 -11.84 -12.59
CA THR A 163 19.91 -11.52 -11.59
C THR A 163 19.87 -12.37 -10.32
N SER A 164 18.92 -13.29 -10.11
CA SER A 164 18.87 -14.07 -8.85
C SER A 164 18.40 -15.52 -9.00
N PRO A 165 19.24 -16.55 -8.82
CA PRO A 165 18.85 -17.95 -9.03
C PRO A 165 17.85 -18.54 -8.01
N TRP A 166 17.40 -17.77 -7.00
CA TRP A 166 16.61 -18.29 -5.87
C TRP A 166 15.56 -17.29 -5.37
N TRP A 167 14.61 -16.87 -6.22
CA TRP A 167 13.42 -16.17 -5.72
C TRP A 167 12.37 -17.20 -5.27
N TRP A 168 12.26 -17.40 -3.95
CA TRP A 168 11.24 -18.25 -3.33
C TRP A 168 10.26 -17.38 -2.55
N THR A 169 8.98 -17.44 -2.90
CA THR A 169 7.90 -16.88 -2.07
C THR A 169 7.11 -18.04 -1.47
N ALA A 170 7.54 -18.49 -0.29
CA ALA A 170 6.71 -19.33 0.57
C ALA A 170 5.89 -18.42 1.48
N SER A 171 4.57 -18.42 1.32
CA SER A 171 3.67 -17.75 2.26
C SER A 171 3.19 -18.77 3.28
N PRO A 172 3.70 -18.76 4.53
CA PRO A 172 3.12 -19.57 5.59
C PRO A 172 1.77 -18.96 6.00
N SER A 173 0.68 -19.43 5.41
CA SER A 173 -0.65 -19.18 5.96
C SER A 173 -0.94 -20.24 7.02
N CYS A 174 -0.69 -19.89 8.29
CA CYS A 174 -1.40 -20.55 9.38
C CYS A 174 -2.85 -20.10 9.32
N LEU A 175 -3.69 -20.84 8.58
CA LEU A 175 -5.15 -20.68 8.64
C LEU A 175 -5.60 -20.77 10.11
N PRO A 176 -6.57 -19.93 10.55
CA PRO A 176 -7.07 -19.99 11.91
C PRO A 176 -7.61 -21.40 12.16
N ARG A 177 -7.04 -22.08 13.17
CA ARG A 177 -7.63 -23.33 13.68
C ARG A 177 -9.10 -23.04 14.01
N PRO A 178 -10.06 -23.90 13.65
CA PRO A 178 -11.38 -23.82 14.24
C PRO A 178 -11.18 -23.88 15.76
N ARG A 179 -11.66 -22.86 16.48
CA ARG A 179 -11.74 -22.88 17.95
C ARG A 179 -12.68 -24.02 18.32
N SER A 180 -12.16 -25.24 18.44
CA SER A 180 -12.83 -26.29 19.16
C SER A 180 -12.90 -25.85 20.62
N LYS A 181 -14.09 -26.05 21.18
CA LYS A 181 -14.45 -25.72 22.56
C LYS A 181 -13.40 -26.26 23.55
N ALA A 182 -13.24 -25.53 24.66
CA ALA A 182 -12.47 -25.83 25.87
C ALA A 182 -11.00 -25.38 25.91
N CYS A 183 -10.80 -24.13 26.32
CA CYS A 183 -9.78 -23.79 27.31
C CYS A 183 -10.42 -22.81 28.31
N ARG A 184 -10.80 -23.34 29.48
CA ARG A 184 -10.77 -22.56 30.73
C ARG A 184 -9.29 -22.40 31.07
N CYS A 185 -8.85 -21.16 31.21
CA CYS A 185 -8.00 -20.61 32.26
C CYS A 185 -8.00 -19.10 32.05
#